data_AF-A0A2U0TAC0-F1
#
_entry.id   AF-A0A2U0TAC0-F1
#
_cell.length_a   1.000
_cell.length_b   1.000
_cell.length_c   1.000
_cell.angle_alpha   90.00
_cell.angle_beta   90.00
_cell.angle_gamma   90.00
#
_symmetry.space_group_name_H-M   'P 1'
#
loop_
_entity.id
_entity.type
_entity.pdbx_description
1 polymer ?
#
loop_
_entity_poly.entity_id
_entity_poly.type
_entity_poly.pdbx_seq_one_letter_code
_entity_poly.pdbx_strand_id
1 'polypeptide(L)' 'MDNTNIKINLKCPKCGGEIEDLSTNDDWGWFVEEPYRCNGHYTGKYKEFCSEDSAMNRTKSCGWFTKEQVQDGL' A
#
# COMPACT_ATOMS: atom_id res chain seq x y z
N MET A 1 17.79 -0.37 -22.42
CA MET A 1 16.88 0.62 -21.82
C MET A 1 15.54 -0.07 -21.84
N ASP A 2 15.32 -0.94 -20.86
CA ASP A 2 14.23 -1.90 -20.94
C ASP A 2 13.11 -1.34 -20.07
N ASN A 3 12.26 -0.55 -20.74
CA ASN A 3 11.01 0.04 -20.23
C ASN A 3 9.96 -1.06 -20.03
N THR A 4 10.29 -2.07 -19.23
CA THR A 4 9.34 -3.07 -18.79
C THR A 4 8.62 -2.53 -17.56
N ASN A 5 7.34 -2.23 -17.74
CA ASN A 5 6.34 -2.11 -16.69
C ASN A 5 6.33 -3.40 -15.84
N ILE A 6 7.32 -3.56 -14.97
CA ILE A 6 7.23 -4.51 -13.87
C ILE A 6 6.22 -3.86 -12.92
N LYS A 7 4.96 -4.31 -12.96
CA LYS A 7 4.03 -4.06 -11.86
C LYS A 7 4.62 -4.76 -10.64
N ILE A 8 5.45 -4.04 -9.89
CA ILE A 8 5.95 -4.53 -8.62
C ILE A 8 4.73 -4.64 -7.71
N ASN A 9 4.28 -5.87 -7.44
CA ASN A 9 3.22 -6.11 -6.47
C ASN A 9 3.79 -5.95 -5.06
N LEU A 10 3.98 -4.69 -4.66
CA LEU A 10 4.47 -4.33 -3.34
C LEU A 10 3.51 -4.82 -2.26
N LYS A 11 4.04 -5.58 -1.29
CA LYS A 11 3.26 -6.10 -0.15
C LYS A 11 3.79 -5.56 1.16
N CYS A 12 2.88 -5.28 2.09
CA CYS A 12 3.24 -4.78 3.41
C CYS A 12 4.08 -5.83 4.15
N PRO A 13 5.30 -5.50 4.60
CA PRO A 13 6.20 -6.47 5.22
C PRO A 13 5.69 -7.01 6.56
N LYS A 14 4.70 -6.34 7.18
CA LYS A 14 4.12 -6.75 8.48
C LYS A 14 2.89 -7.65 8.33
N CYS A 15 2.05 -7.42 7.33
CA CYS A 15 0.76 -8.10 7.22
C CYS A 15 0.47 -8.72 5.85
N GLY A 16 1.36 -8.57 4.87
CA GLY A 16 1.16 -9.04 3.50
C GLY A 16 0.05 -8.31 2.72
N GLY A 17 -0.54 -7.26 3.31
CA GLY A 17 -1.57 -6.44 2.66
C GLY A 17 -1.04 -5.58 1.52
N GLU A 18 -1.94 -4.95 0.78
CA GLU A 18 -1.58 -4.05 -0.33
C GLU A 18 -0.87 -2.78 0.16
N ILE A 19 0.07 -2.32 -0.65
CA ILE A 19 0.82 -1.09 -0.46
C ILE A 19 0.41 -0.07 -1.52
N GLU A 20 0.16 1.16 -1.06
CA GLU A 20 0.03 2.34 -1.89
C GLU A 20 1.41 2.98 -2.06
N ASP A 21 1.82 3.24 -3.29
CA ASP A 21 3.04 3.99 -3.61
C ASP A 21 2.69 5.48 -3.83
N LEU A 22 3.08 6.31 -2.87
CA LEU A 22 2.82 7.76 -2.87
C LEU A 22 4.01 8.56 -3.40
N SER A 23 5.07 7.91 -3.91
CA SER A 23 6.15 8.59 -4.62
C SER A 23 5.72 9.09 -6.00
N THR A 24 4.66 8.50 -6.57
CA THR A 24 4.13 8.92 -7.87
C THR A 24 3.39 10.26 -7.70
N ASN A 25 3.98 11.34 -8.23
CA ASN A 25 3.52 12.73 -8.16
C ASN A 25 3.73 13.44 -6.80
N ASP A 26 4.75 13.07 -6.04
CA ASP A 26 5.16 13.83 -4.85
C ASP A 26 6.02 15.06 -5.21
N ASP A 27 5.43 16.04 -5.90
CA ASP A 27 6.13 17.24 -6.37
C ASP A 27 6.68 18.12 -5.23
N TRP A 28 6.15 17.94 -4.02
CA TRP A 28 6.51 18.70 -2.82
C TRP A 28 7.48 17.95 -1.90
N GLY A 29 7.81 16.70 -2.21
CA GLY A 29 8.76 15.89 -1.46
C GLY A 29 8.27 15.48 -0.06
N TRP A 30 6.96 15.38 0.15
CA TRP A 30 6.38 15.03 1.45
C TRP A 30 6.60 13.56 1.84
N PHE A 31 6.77 12.68 0.84
CA PHE A 31 6.82 11.23 1.00
C PHE A 31 8.21 10.65 0.69
N VAL A 32 9.24 11.49 0.55
CA VAL A 32 10.58 11.08 0.12
C VAL A 32 11.21 9.99 1.00
N GLU A 33 11.01 10.06 2.33
CA GLU A 33 11.61 9.10 3.26
C GLU A 33 10.83 7.78 3.33
N GLU A 34 9.51 7.83 3.39
CA GLU A 34 8.63 6.66 3.54
C GLU A 34 7.44 6.70 2.56
N PRO A 35 7.66 6.49 1.25
CA PRO A 35 6.60 6.68 0.25
C PRO A 35 5.56 5.56 0.20
N TYR A 36 5.77 4.47 0.93
CA TYR A 36 4.92 3.28 0.81
C TYR A 36 4.00 3.13 2.01
N ARG A 37 2.69 3.20 1.78
CA ARG A 37 1.68 3.12 2.85
C ARG A 37 0.90 1.82 2.80
N CYS A 38 0.79 1.14 3.94
CA CYS A 38 -0.10 -0.02 4.05
C CYS A 38 -1.57 0.43 4.11
N ASN A 39 -2.40 -0.12 3.23
CA ASN A 39 -3.84 0.19 3.18
C ASN A 39 -4.70 -0.64 4.14
N GLY A 40 -4.07 -1.47 4.97
CA GLY A 40 -4.77 -2.54 5.68
C GLY A 40 -5.28 -3.60 4.70
N HIS A 41 -5.78 -4.72 5.23
CA HIS A 41 -6.36 -5.78 4.41
C HIS A 41 -7.83 -5.97 4.75
N TYR A 42 -8.60 -6.38 3.75
CA TYR A 42 -9.98 -6.79 3.97
C TYR A 42 -10.01 -8.07 4.83
N THR A 43 -10.96 -8.15 5.76
CA THR A 43 -11.08 -9.27 6.70
C THR A 43 -12.27 -10.20 6.40
N GLY A 44 -12.96 -10.00 5.28
CA GLY A 44 -14.12 -10.80 4.91
C GLY A 44 -15.43 -10.35 5.55
N LYS A 45 -15.45 -9.21 6.26
CA LYS A 45 -16.66 -8.63 6.86
C LYS A 45 -16.83 -7.19 6.39
N TYR A 46 -17.89 -6.92 5.65
CA TYR A 46 -18.30 -5.55 5.32
C TYR A 46 -19.27 -5.02 6.38
N LYS A 47 -19.18 -3.72 6.68
CA LYS A 47 -20.21 -3.05 7.49
C LYS A 47 -21.39 -2.72 6.58
N GLU A 48 -22.62 -2.99 7.01
CA GLU A 48 -23.84 -2.82 6.20
C GLU A 48 -24.02 -1.39 5.63
N PHE A 49 -23.43 -0.39 6.28
CA PHE A 49 -23.50 1.01 5.90
C PHE A 49 -22.28 1.50 5.09
N CYS A 50 -21.41 0.61 4.63
CA CYS A 50 -20.21 0.95 3.85
C CYS A 50 -20.16 0.14 2.56
N SER A 51 -19.75 0.77 1.45
CA SER A 51 -19.45 0.05 0.21
C SER A 51 -18.34 -0.97 0.42
N GLU A 52 -18.29 -2.02 -0.40
CA GLU A 52 -17.27 -3.07 -0.33
C GLU A 52 -15.85 -2.49 -0.33
N ASP A 53 -15.60 -1.51 -1.20
CA ASP A 53 -14.31 -0.83 -1.36
C ASP A 53 -13.96 0.15 -0.22
N SER A 54 -14.87 0.39 0.72
CA SER A 54 -14.64 1.34 1.80
C SER A 54 -13.43 0.95 2.65
N ALA A 55 -12.54 1.91 2.89
CA ALA A 55 -11.41 1.75 3.81
C ALA A 55 -11.86 1.33 5.23
N MET A 56 -13.12 1.61 5.61
CA MET A 56 -13.72 1.20 6.87
C MET A 56 -13.93 -0.32 7.02
N ASN A 57 -13.85 -1.06 5.91
CA ASN A 57 -13.91 -2.52 5.87
C ASN A 57 -12.51 -3.17 5.97
N ARG A 58 -11.44 -2.38 5.98
CA ARG A 58 -10.06 -2.86 6.07
C ARG A 58 -9.57 -2.77 7.51
N THR A 59 -8.55 -3.57 7.85
CA THR A 59 -7.81 -3.39 9.10
C THR A 59 -7.13 -2.02 9.14
N LYS A 60 -6.70 -1.59 10.33
CA LYS A 60 -5.87 -0.40 10.45
C LYS A 60 -4.56 -0.59 9.67
N SER A 61 -4.08 0.49 9.07
CA SER A 61 -2.77 0.54 8.42
C SER A 61 -1.66 0.09 9.38
N CYS A 62 -0.69 -0.66 8.86
CA CYS A 62 0.52 -1.05 9.59
C CYS A 62 1.59 0.08 9.65
N GLY A 63 1.31 1.21 9.01
CA GLY A 63 2.19 2.37 8.92
C GLY A 63 2.73 2.62 7.52
N TRP A 64 3.78 3.44 7.50
CA TRP A 64 4.56 3.85 6.35
C TRP A 64 5.87 3.05 6.30
N PHE A 65 6.44 2.94 5.11
CA PHE A 65 7.63 2.13 4.86
C PHE A 65 8.53 2.80 3.84
N THR A 66 9.84 2.61 4.00
CA THR A 66 10.84 2.96 2.99
C THR A 66 10.85 1.93 1.86
N LYS A 67 11.51 2.24 0.74
CA LYS A 67 11.65 1.32 -0.39
C LYS A 67 12.30 0.00 -0.03
N GLU A 68 13.28 0.04 0.87
CA GLU A 68 14.04 -1.13 1.30
C GLU A 68 13.25 -2.05 2.23
N GLN A 69 12.23 -1.50 2.91
CA GLN A 69 11.39 -2.26 3.84
C GLN A 69 10.28 -3.03 3.14
N VAL A 70 9.83 -2.56 1.97
CA VAL A 70 8.77 -3.23 1.21
C VAL A 70 9.37 -4.36 0.40
N GLN A 71 8.74 -5.54 0.47
CA GLN A 71 9.19 -6.71 -0.28
C GLN A 71 8.47 -6.77 -1.63
N ASP A 72 9.21 -7.15 -2.68
CA ASP A 72 8.63 -7.61 -3.93
C ASP A 72 7.84 -8.90 -3.64
N GLY A 73 6.51 -8.79 -3.68
CA GLY A 73 5.63 -9.95 -3.59
C GLY A 73 5.69 -10.74 -4.89
N LEU A 74 6.56 -11.75 -4.94
CA LEU A 74 6.59 -12.79 -5.99
C LEU A 74 5.28 -13.58 -6.02
#